data_AF-A0A962TTM3-F1
#
_entry.id   AF-A0A962TTM3-F1
#
_cell.length_a   1.000
_cell.length_b   1.000
_cell.length_c   1.000
_cell.angle_alpha   90.00
_cell.angle_beta   90.00
_cell.angle_gamma   90.00
#
_symmetry.space_group_name_H-M   'P 1'
#
loop_
_entity.id
_entity.type
_entity.pdbx_description
1 polymer ?
#
loop_
_entity_poly.entity_id
_entity_poly.type
_entity_poly.pdbx_seq_one_letter_code
_entity_poly.pdbx_strand_id
1 'polypeptide(L)'
;MSTPAWKEGVSSENTAIAADWWEQFGSSELNALMQQALAQNNDLQASLQRIEQARAGLQIAGASLLPSASATASYMNGPQQAFNITDRRNKGVPEFTGDAGISYELDLFGANRASTDAAREKLLSTQYAHDALALIIMGDVAQTYFNVLNLKERHRIAQENLQSTEDLLKAVKARFQAGARTALDIAQQETMFSNAEAEVAALEQQLALAQNALAVLIGEPPQTFSVSGSALDHVSIPAMAAAQPSDLLERRPDIQSMEARLMEANADIGAARAAFFPSVNIGTDLLLAANPSASALSLASSIIAPIFQGGRLEGNVNRVTARQKELAENYQQTVLVAFREAEDALT
;
A
#
# COMPACT_ATOMS: atom_id res chain seq x y z
N MET A 1 -0.36 -28.62 14.42
CA MET A 1 -0.77 -29.41 13.23
C MET A 1 0.50 -29.77 12.49
N SER A 2 0.72 -31.06 12.19
CA SER A 2 1.93 -31.56 11.55
C SER A 2 1.98 -31.12 10.08
N THR A 3 3.07 -30.47 9.67
CA THR A 3 3.38 -30.18 8.27
C THR A 3 3.64 -31.48 7.51
N PRO A 4 3.02 -31.71 6.34
CA PRO A 4 3.39 -32.82 5.48
C PRO A 4 4.82 -32.62 4.96
N ALA A 5 5.59 -33.70 4.90
CA ALA A 5 6.88 -33.74 4.22
C ALA A 5 6.64 -33.71 2.71
N TRP A 6 6.93 -32.58 2.07
CA TRP A 6 6.77 -32.43 0.62
C TRP A 6 7.99 -33.02 -0.11
N LYS A 7 7.69 -33.79 -1.16
CA LYS A 7 8.55 -34.75 -1.86
C LYS A 7 9.81 -34.14 -2.47
N GLU A 8 10.90 -34.89 -2.31
CA GLU A 8 12.12 -34.96 -3.12
C GLU A 8 12.85 -33.63 -3.37
N GLY A 9 13.92 -33.45 -2.59
CA GLY A 9 14.88 -32.37 -2.73
C GLY A 9 15.57 -32.39 -4.08
N VAL A 10 15.22 -31.42 -4.92
CA VAL A 10 16.17 -30.84 -5.86
C VAL A 10 17.00 -29.86 -5.04
N SER A 11 18.31 -30.09 -4.96
CA SER A 11 19.25 -29.18 -4.33
C SER A 11 19.20 -27.82 -5.04
N SER A 12 18.42 -26.89 -4.50
CA SER A 12 18.39 -25.51 -4.96
C SER A 12 19.61 -24.80 -4.39
N GLU A 13 20.61 -24.53 -5.25
CA GLU A 13 21.51 -23.42 -5.00
C GLU A 13 20.64 -22.19 -4.75
N ASN A 14 20.86 -21.53 -3.61
CA ASN A 14 20.16 -20.36 -3.10
C ASN A 14 20.34 -19.17 -4.05
N THR A 15 19.73 -19.25 -5.23
CA THR A 15 19.81 -18.23 -6.26
C THR A 15 18.76 -17.20 -5.89
N ALA A 16 19.19 -16.11 -5.28
CA ALA A 16 18.33 -14.96 -5.02
C ALA A 16 17.71 -14.53 -6.36
N ILE A 17 16.38 -14.37 -6.40
CA ILE A 17 15.72 -13.75 -7.55
C ILE A 17 16.25 -12.32 -7.62
N ALA A 18 16.87 -11.96 -8.74
CA ALA A 18 17.40 -10.62 -8.94
C ALA A 18 16.26 -9.59 -8.85
N ALA A 19 16.51 -8.46 -8.20
CA ALA A 19 15.53 -7.36 -8.12
C ALA A 19 15.05 -6.94 -9.51
N ASP A 20 15.95 -6.99 -10.50
CA ASP A 20 15.71 -6.62 -11.89
C ASP A 20 15.41 -7.85 -12.77
N TRP A 21 14.56 -8.76 -12.28
CA TRP A 21 14.23 -10.03 -12.95
C TRP A 21 13.78 -9.86 -14.42
N TRP A 22 13.17 -8.72 -14.75
CA TRP A 22 12.67 -8.42 -16.08
C TRP A 22 13.78 -8.27 -17.13
N GLU A 23 15.03 -7.99 -16.74
CA GLU A 23 16.15 -7.87 -17.68
C GLU A 23 16.45 -9.18 -18.41
N GLN A 24 16.07 -10.32 -17.81
CA GLN A 24 16.27 -11.63 -18.41
C GLN A 24 15.42 -11.85 -19.67
N PHE A 25 14.40 -11.03 -19.91
CA PHE A 25 13.63 -11.03 -21.15
C PHE A 25 14.37 -10.39 -22.33
N GLY A 26 15.49 -9.70 -22.09
CA GLY A 26 16.35 -9.15 -23.14
C GLY A 26 15.76 -7.95 -23.89
N SER A 27 14.68 -7.32 -23.39
CA SER A 27 14.08 -6.14 -24.01
C SER A 27 14.54 -4.85 -23.34
N SER A 28 15.31 -4.02 -24.06
CA SER A 28 15.71 -2.69 -23.57
C SER A 28 14.53 -1.75 -23.39
N GLU A 29 13.47 -1.90 -24.19
CA GLU A 29 12.24 -1.12 -24.05
C GLU A 29 11.49 -1.50 -22.77
N LEU A 30 11.38 -2.81 -22.46
CA LEU A 30 10.81 -3.27 -21.20
C LEU A 30 11.60 -2.73 -20.00
N ASN A 31 12.94 -2.75 -20.07
CA ASN A 31 13.78 -2.21 -19.01
C ASN A 31 13.51 -0.71 -18.77
N ALA A 32 13.38 0.08 -19.84
CA ALA A 32 13.07 1.50 -19.74
C ALA A 32 11.68 1.75 -19.13
N LEU A 33 10.67 0.99 -19.58
CA LEU A 33 9.31 1.07 -19.05
C LEU A 33 9.24 0.68 -17.56
N MET A 34 9.97 -0.35 -17.15
CA MET A 34 10.07 -0.78 -15.75
C MET A 34 10.69 0.29 -14.87
N GLN A 35 11.84 0.83 -15.28
CA GLN A 35 12.51 1.93 -14.55
C GLN A 35 11.60 3.15 -14.44
N GLN A 36 10.88 3.48 -15.52
CA GLN A 36 9.95 4.58 -15.52
C GLN A 36 8.75 4.33 -14.59
N ALA A 37 8.15 3.14 -14.60
CA ALA A 37 7.08 2.78 -13.69
C ALA A 37 7.51 2.90 -12.23
N LEU A 38 8.68 2.35 -11.87
CA LEU A 38 9.19 2.42 -10.50
C LEU A 38 9.47 3.86 -10.05
N ALA A 39 9.83 4.74 -10.98
CA ALA A 39 10.09 6.14 -10.68
C ALA A 39 8.82 7.02 -10.66
N GLN A 40 7.85 6.78 -11.56
CA GLN A 40 6.79 7.74 -11.88
C GLN A 40 5.37 7.22 -11.65
N ASN A 41 5.18 5.93 -11.35
CA ASN A 41 3.85 5.39 -11.07
C ASN A 41 3.23 6.09 -9.85
N ASN A 42 2.02 6.63 -10.02
CA ASN A 42 1.35 7.43 -8.99
C ASN A 42 0.92 6.61 -7.76
N ASP A 43 0.64 5.31 -7.90
CA ASP A 43 0.31 4.44 -6.76
C ASP A 43 1.56 4.17 -5.90
N LEU A 44 2.73 4.01 -6.53
CA LEU A 44 4.01 3.95 -5.82
C LEU A 44 4.32 5.27 -5.11
N GLN A 45 4.16 6.41 -5.78
CA GLN A 45 4.35 7.72 -5.15
C GLN A 45 3.39 7.92 -3.96
N ALA A 46 2.13 7.53 -4.09
CA ALA A 46 1.17 7.56 -2.99
C ALA A 46 1.58 6.64 -1.83
N SER A 47 2.11 5.45 -2.12
CA SER A 47 2.58 4.52 -1.09
C SER A 47 3.81 5.02 -0.32
N LEU A 48 4.73 5.75 -0.97
CA LEU A 48 5.82 6.45 -0.28
C LEU A 48 5.28 7.48 0.72
N GLN A 49 4.23 8.22 0.35
CA GLN A 49 3.58 9.15 1.28
C GLN A 49 2.88 8.43 2.44
N ARG A 50 2.37 7.21 2.24
CA ARG A 50 1.84 6.39 3.36
C ARG A 50 2.95 5.98 4.33
N ILE A 51 4.17 5.69 3.84
CA ILE A 51 5.33 5.44 4.71
C ILE A 51 5.66 6.68 5.55
N GLU A 52 5.67 7.87 4.94
CA GLU A 52 5.91 9.11 5.69
C GLU A 52 4.80 9.42 6.70
N GLN A 53 3.54 9.14 6.38
CA GLN A 53 2.44 9.20 7.37
C GLN A 53 2.67 8.23 8.54
N ALA A 54 3.08 7.00 8.27
CA ALA A 54 3.37 6.02 9.32
C ALA A 54 4.60 6.43 10.16
N ARG A 55 5.62 7.02 9.54
CA ARG A 55 6.80 7.58 10.21
C ARG A 55 6.43 8.73 11.14
N ALA A 56 5.59 9.66 10.67
CA ALA A 56 5.05 10.74 11.50
C ALA A 56 4.17 10.18 12.64
N GLY A 57 3.39 9.13 12.39
CA GLY A 57 2.64 8.41 13.42
C GLY A 57 3.54 7.81 14.50
N LEU A 58 4.65 7.19 14.12
CA LEU A 58 5.67 6.71 15.06
C LEU A 58 6.31 7.85 15.85
N GLN A 59 6.60 8.99 15.22
CA GLN A 59 7.11 10.17 15.92
C GLN A 59 6.12 10.69 16.96
N ILE A 60 4.83 10.76 16.61
CA ILE A 60 3.77 11.17 17.55
C ILE A 60 3.67 10.19 18.71
N ALA A 61 3.68 8.88 18.46
CA ALA A 61 3.63 7.86 19.51
C ALA A 61 4.86 7.93 20.43
N GLY A 62 6.05 8.12 19.85
CA GLY A 62 7.30 8.26 20.58
C GLY A 62 7.40 9.55 21.40
N ALA A 63 6.69 10.62 21.01
CA ALA A 63 6.66 11.86 21.78
C ALA A 63 6.04 11.67 23.17
N SER A 64 5.11 10.72 23.33
CA SER A 64 4.52 10.36 24.63
C SER A 64 5.53 9.75 25.62
N LEU A 65 6.72 9.35 25.16
CA LEU A 65 7.82 8.88 26.02
C LEU A 65 8.71 10.02 26.55
N LEU A 66 8.45 11.26 26.12
CA LEU A 66 9.22 12.44 26.49
C LEU A 66 8.37 13.40 27.34
N PRO A 67 8.99 14.28 28.16
CA PRO A 67 8.29 15.38 28.79
C PRO A 67 7.69 16.32 27.74
N SER A 68 6.50 16.83 28.01
CA SER A 68 5.87 17.91 27.25
C SER A 68 6.00 19.23 28.01
N ALA A 69 6.13 20.33 27.27
CA ALA A 69 6.12 21.67 27.84
C ALA A 69 4.95 22.46 27.25
N SER A 70 4.26 23.23 28.08
CA SER A 70 3.13 24.05 27.67
C SER A 70 3.24 25.44 28.30
N ALA A 71 2.66 26.42 27.62
CA ALA A 71 2.50 27.77 28.14
C ALA A 71 1.08 28.24 27.83
N THR A 72 0.41 28.76 28.85
CA THR A 72 -0.95 29.30 28.77
C THR A 72 -0.91 30.73 29.28
N ALA A 73 -1.66 31.62 28.65
CA ALA A 73 -1.92 32.95 29.17
C ALA A 73 -3.43 33.12 29.28
N SER A 74 -3.89 33.56 30.44
CA SER A 74 -5.30 33.75 30.73
C SER A 74 -5.57 35.19 31.16
N TYR A 75 -6.68 35.74 30.67
CA TYR A 75 -7.22 37.00 31.12
C TYR A 75 -8.63 36.76 31.63
N MET A 76 -8.84 37.03 32.91
CA MET A 76 -10.15 36.89 33.53
C MET A 76 -10.61 38.26 34.03
N ASN A 77 -11.82 38.64 33.64
CA ASN A 77 -12.45 39.87 34.10
C ASN A 77 -13.91 39.58 34.48
N GLY A 78 -14.16 39.50 35.78
CA GLY A 78 -15.48 39.20 36.33
C GLY A 78 -15.40 39.06 37.85
N PRO A 79 -16.51 39.23 38.58
CA PRO A 79 -16.51 39.10 40.03
C PRO A 79 -15.98 37.72 40.44
N GLN A 80 -14.78 37.70 41.07
CA GLN A 80 -14.28 36.50 41.73
C GLN A 80 -15.29 36.20 42.85
N GLN A 81 -16.12 35.17 42.66
CA GLN A 81 -16.88 34.62 43.77
C GLN A 81 -15.88 33.91 44.68
N ALA A 82 -15.31 34.65 45.62
CA ALA A 82 -14.77 34.01 46.80
C ALA A 82 -15.89 33.14 47.37
N PHE A 83 -15.58 31.91 47.77
CA PHE A 83 -16.51 30.97 48.41
C PHE A 83 -17.12 31.50 49.74
N ASN A 84 -16.92 32.78 50.08
CA ASN A 84 -17.63 33.50 51.12
C ASN A 84 -18.90 34.14 50.55
N ILE A 85 -20.05 33.50 50.82
CA ILE A 85 -21.41 33.86 50.37
C ILE A 85 -21.87 35.25 50.92
N THR A 86 -21.04 35.96 51.68
CA THR A 86 -21.44 37.16 52.45
C THR A 86 -20.95 38.49 51.86
N ASP A 87 -20.03 38.51 50.89
CA ASP A 87 -19.54 39.78 50.33
C ASP A 87 -20.04 40.05 48.90
N ARG A 88 -21.17 40.74 48.81
CA ARG A 88 -21.79 41.19 47.54
C ARG A 88 -21.11 42.42 46.92
N ARG A 89 -19.97 42.90 47.46
CA ARG A 89 -19.27 44.10 46.96
C ARG A 89 -18.00 43.80 46.16
N ASN A 90 -17.68 42.54 45.89
CA ASN A 90 -16.49 42.19 45.12
C ASN A 90 -16.66 42.53 43.64
N LYS A 91 -16.28 43.75 43.25
CA LYS A 91 -16.04 44.09 41.84
C LYS A 91 -14.77 43.36 41.45
N GLY A 92 -14.90 42.30 40.66
CA GLY A 92 -13.77 41.52 40.19
C GLY A 92 -12.65 42.41 39.67
N VAL A 93 -11.42 42.12 40.09
CA VAL A 93 -10.23 42.80 39.56
C VAL A 93 -9.82 42.06 38.29
N PRO A 94 -9.52 42.77 37.18
CA PRO A 94 -8.95 42.14 36.00
C PRO A 94 -7.67 41.41 36.38
N GLU A 95 -7.62 40.12 36.11
CA GLU A 95 -6.48 39.26 36.45
C GLU A 95 -5.85 38.73 35.16
N PHE A 96 -4.55 38.94 35.04
CA PHE A 96 -3.73 38.35 34.00
C PHE A 96 -2.81 37.32 34.64
N THR A 97 -2.93 36.07 34.21
CA THR A 97 -2.03 34.98 34.61
C THR A 97 -1.34 34.42 33.37
N GLY A 98 -0.06 34.10 33.54
CA GLY A 98 0.69 33.24 32.64
C GLY A 98 1.07 31.97 33.40
N ASP A 99 0.94 30.83 32.76
CA ASP A 99 1.27 29.53 33.32
C ASP A 99 2.20 28.83 32.34
N ALA A 100 3.41 28.47 32.76
CA ALA A 100 4.33 27.68 31.95
C ALA A 100 4.71 26.41 32.70
N GLY A 101 4.47 25.25 32.08
CA GLY A 101 4.60 23.96 32.73
C GLY A 101 5.43 22.97 31.93
N ILE A 102 6.12 22.08 32.62
CA ILE A 102 6.68 20.85 32.06
C ILE A 102 5.96 19.69 32.74
N SER A 103 5.47 18.73 31.96
CA SER A 103 4.79 17.53 32.45
C SER A 103 5.37 16.27 31.83
N TYR A 104 5.51 15.21 32.62
CA TYR A 104 6.02 13.93 32.17
C TYR A 104 5.29 12.77 32.85
N GLU A 105 4.78 11.85 32.04
CA GLU A 105 4.21 10.59 32.52
C GLU A 105 5.32 9.54 32.61
N LEU A 106 5.54 8.99 33.81
CA LEU A 106 6.43 7.86 34.01
C LEU A 106 5.74 6.58 33.51
N ASP A 107 6.26 6.05 32.40
CA ASP A 107 5.72 4.83 31.78
C ASP A 107 6.16 3.54 32.52
N LEU A 108 5.69 3.38 33.76
CA LEU A 108 6.04 2.25 34.63
C LEU A 108 5.48 0.91 34.14
N PHE A 109 4.31 0.95 33.50
CA PHE A 109 3.58 -0.23 33.04
C PHE A 109 3.68 -0.45 31.52
N GLY A 110 4.40 0.42 30.81
CA GLY A 110 4.72 0.24 29.39
C GLY A 110 3.59 0.60 28.43
N ALA A 111 2.61 1.42 28.84
CA ALA A 111 1.52 1.85 27.96
C ALA A 111 2.06 2.63 26.76
N ASN A 112 2.88 3.66 27.02
CA ASN A 112 3.42 4.54 25.97
C ASN A 112 4.47 3.80 25.13
N ARG A 113 5.25 2.91 25.74
CA ARG A 113 6.20 2.04 25.02
C ARG A 113 5.47 1.07 24.09
N ALA A 114 4.42 0.41 24.57
CA ALA A 114 3.61 -0.49 23.75
C ALA A 114 2.92 0.25 22.59
N SER A 115 2.39 1.46 22.81
CA SER A 115 1.86 2.29 21.72
C SER A 115 2.93 2.72 20.71
N THR A 116 4.16 2.98 21.15
CA THR A 116 5.30 3.27 20.27
C THR A 116 5.71 2.05 19.47
N ASP A 117 5.74 0.87 20.09
CA ASP A 117 6.04 -0.40 19.42
C ASP A 117 4.96 -0.73 18.37
N ALA A 118 3.67 -0.53 18.69
CA ALA A 118 2.58 -0.68 17.72
C ALA A 118 2.77 0.25 16.50
N ALA A 119 3.11 1.52 16.74
CA ALA A 119 3.37 2.46 15.65
C ALA A 119 4.61 2.10 14.81
N ARG A 120 5.62 1.46 15.42
CA ARG A 120 6.81 0.96 14.71
C ARG A 120 6.44 -0.21 13.79
N GLU A 121 5.69 -1.16 14.29
CA GLU A 121 5.19 -2.28 13.49
C GLU A 121 4.26 -1.81 12.37
N LYS A 122 3.47 -0.76 12.63
CA LYS A 122 2.68 -0.12 11.58
C LYS A 122 3.55 0.46 10.45
N LEU A 123 4.65 1.12 10.79
CA LEU A 123 5.62 1.62 9.81
C LEU A 123 6.23 0.48 8.99
N LEU A 124 6.71 -0.58 9.65
CA LEU A 124 7.25 -1.78 8.99
C LEU A 124 6.22 -2.41 8.04
N SER A 125 4.98 -2.60 8.50
CA SER A 125 3.91 -3.17 7.65
C SER A 125 3.64 -2.33 6.40
N THR A 126 3.81 -1.00 6.50
CA THR A 126 3.58 -0.06 5.40
C THR A 126 4.75 -0.08 4.42
N GLN A 127 5.98 -0.28 4.90
CA GLN A 127 7.16 -0.49 4.04
C GLN A 127 7.03 -1.79 3.26
N TYR A 128 6.72 -2.91 3.91
CA TYR A 128 6.53 -4.17 3.20
C TYR A 128 5.34 -4.14 2.23
N ALA A 129 4.27 -3.39 2.55
CA ALA A 129 3.17 -3.18 1.62
C ALA A 129 3.57 -2.36 0.38
N HIS A 130 4.51 -1.41 0.51
CA HIS A 130 5.10 -0.70 -0.63
C HIS A 130 5.90 -1.65 -1.51
N ASP A 131 6.73 -2.51 -0.92
CA ASP A 131 7.53 -3.49 -1.66
C ASP A 131 6.64 -4.50 -2.40
N ALA A 132 5.56 -4.97 -1.77
CA ALA A 132 4.57 -5.83 -2.41
C ALA A 132 3.88 -5.13 -3.60
N LEU A 133 3.50 -3.85 -3.44
CA LEU A 133 2.90 -3.05 -4.51
C LEU A 133 3.86 -2.85 -5.67
N ALA A 134 5.16 -2.64 -5.40
CA ALA A 134 6.17 -2.54 -6.44
C ALA A 134 6.25 -3.82 -7.27
N LEU A 135 6.24 -5.00 -6.63
CA LEU A 135 6.23 -6.29 -7.34
C LEU A 135 4.98 -6.47 -8.20
N ILE A 136 3.80 -6.09 -7.71
CA ILE A 136 2.56 -6.13 -8.50
C ILE A 136 2.67 -5.23 -9.73
N ILE A 137 3.12 -3.99 -9.56
CA ILE A 137 3.26 -3.03 -10.67
C ILE A 137 4.28 -3.52 -11.69
N MET A 138 5.41 -4.09 -11.26
CA MET A 138 6.38 -4.72 -12.17
C MET A 138 5.71 -5.85 -12.98
N GLY A 139 4.94 -6.71 -12.33
CA GLY A 139 4.18 -7.78 -12.98
C GLY A 139 3.18 -7.25 -14.02
N ASP A 140 2.39 -6.24 -13.63
CA ASP A 140 1.39 -5.61 -14.50
C ASP A 140 2.04 -4.91 -15.71
N VAL A 141 3.18 -4.23 -15.52
CA VAL A 141 3.94 -3.61 -16.61
C VAL A 141 4.44 -4.66 -17.59
N ALA A 142 5.06 -5.74 -17.11
CA ALA A 142 5.54 -6.82 -17.97
C ALA A 142 4.39 -7.47 -18.75
N GLN A 143 3.31 -7.86 -18.06
CA GLN A 143 2.16 -8.51 -18.67
C GLN A 143 1.50 -7.61 -19.71
N THR A 144 1.32 -6.32 -19.40
CA THR A 144 0.70 -5.36 -20.32
C THR A 144 1.61 -5.08 -21.52
N TYR A 145 2.92 -4.95 -21.31
CA TYR A 145 3.90 -4.80 -22.39
C TYR A 145 3.87 -6.01 -23.36
N PHE A 146 3.92 -7.24 -22.84
CA PHE A 146 3.84 -8.43 -23.70
C PHE A 146 2.49 -8.56 -24.40
N ASN A 147 1.39 -8.13 -23.77
CA ASN A 147 0.09 -8.06 -24.42
C ASN A 147 0.07 -7.03 -25.57
N VAL A 148 0.72 -5.87 -25.41
CA VAL A 148 0.88 -4.90 -26.50
C VAL A 148 1.66 -5.51 -27.67
N LEU A 149 2.78 -6.21 -27.40
CA LEU A 149 3.54 -6.87 -28.45
C LEU A 149 2.73 -7.96 -29.17
N ASN A 150 1.97 -8.77 -28.42
CA ASN A 150 1.06 -9.77 -28.99
C ASN A 150 0.01 -9.14 -29.90
N LEU A 151 -0.66 -8.08 -29.44
CA LEU A 151 -1.68 -7.36 -30.22
C LEU A 151 -1.10 -6.72 -31.48
N LYS A 152 0.12 -6.17 -31.42
CA LYS A 152 0.81 -5.67 -32.61
C LYS A 152 1.07 -6.76 -33.64
N GLU A 153 1.54 -7.92 -33.20
CA GLU A 153 1.83 -9.03 -34.11
C GLU A 153 0.54 -9.59 -34.73
N ARG A 154 -0.52 -9.72 -33.93
CA ARG A 154 -1.85 -10.11 -34.44
C ARG A 154 -2.41 -9.09 -35.43
N HIS A 155 -2.26 -7.79 -35.14
CA HIS A 155 -2.68 -6.72 -36.05
C HIS A 155 -1.91 -6.77 -37.37
N ARG A 156 -0.59 -6.97 -37.33
CA ARG A 156 0.25 -7.16 -38.53
C ARG A 156 -0.25 -8.34 -39.38
N ILE A 157 -0.49 -9.50 -38.78
CA ILE A 157 -1.02 -10.69 -39.46
C ILE A 157 -2.42 -10.44 -40.03
N ALA A 158 -3.29 -9.74 -39.28
CA ALA A 158 -4.63 -9.40 -39.73
C ALA A 158 -4.61 -8.45 -40.94
N GLN A 159 -3.67 -7.49 -40.98
CA GLN A 159 -3.47 -6.61 -42.14
C GLN A 159 -3.00 -7.40 -43.38
N GLU A 160 -2.09 -8.36 -43.22
CA GLU A 160 -1.66 -9.24 -44.33
C GLU A 160 -2.82 -10.10 -44.86
N ASN A 161 -3.68 -10.59 -43.98
CA ASN A 161 -4.89 -11.32 -44.35
C ASN A 161 -5.92 -10.41 -45.06
N LEU A 162 -6.10 -9.17 -44.59
CA LEU A 162 -6.96 -8.19 -45.25
C LEU A 162 -6.49 -7.93 -46.68
N GLN A 163 -5.18 -7.71 -46.88
CA GLN A 163 -4.62 -7.52 -48.22
C GLN A 163 -4.86 -8.75 -49.11
N SER A 164 -4.63 -9.96 -48.57
CA SER A 164 -4.83 -11.21 -49.30
C SER A 164 -6.29 -11.43 -49.72
N THR A 165 -7.25 -11.12 -48.83
CA THR A 165 -8.68 -11.24 -49.13
C THR A 165 -9.16 -10.18 -50.12
N GLU A 166 -8.58 -8.97 -50.09
CA GLU A 166 -8.82 -7.91 -51.07
C GLU A 166 -8.36 -8.34 -52.48
N ASP A 167 -7.15 -8.89 -52.58
CA ASP A 167 -6.58 -9.36 -53.85
C ASP A 167 -7.39 -10.53 -54.42
N LEU A 168 -7.83 -11.46 -53.57
CA LEU A 168 -8.70 -12.55 -53.98
C LEU A 168 -10.08 -12.03 -54.44
N LEU A 169 -10.64 -11.02 -53.76
CA LEU A 169 -11.89 -10.38 -54.18
C LEU A 169 -11.75 -9.73 -55.56
N LYS A 170 -10.66 -9.00 -55.81
CA LYS A 170 -10.35 -8.43 -57.14
C LYS A 170 -10.26 -9.53 -58.20
N ALA A 171 -9.58 -10.63 -57.91
CA ALA A 171 -9.45 -11.76 -58.84
C ALA A 171 -10.79 -12.46 -59.14
N VAL A 172 -11.64 -12.67 -58.12
CA VAL A 172 -12.97 -13.26 -58.30
C VAL A 172 -13.88 -12.34 -59.11
N LYS A 173 -13.87 -11.02 -58.84
CA LYS A 173 -14.61 -10.02 -59.63
C LYS A 173 -14.19 -10.01 -61.09
N ALA A 174 -12.89 -10.07 -61.39
CA ALA A 174 -12.37 -10.14 -62.76
C ALA A 174 -12.82 -11.43 -63.49
N ARG A 175 -12.78 -12.59 -62.82
CA ARG A 175 -13.25 -13.86 -63.41
C ARG A 175 -14.75 -13.90 -63.63
N PHE A 176 -15.54 -13.27 -62.77
CA PHE A 176 -16.99 -13.11 -62.96
C PHE A 176 -17.29 -12.28 -64.21
N GLN A 177 -16.58 -11.15 -64.42
CA GLN A 177 -16.73 -10.32 -65.62
C GLN A 177 -16.39 -11.08 -66.91
N ALA A 178 -15.49 -12.07 -66.82
CA ALA A 178 -15.17 -12.99 -67.92
C ALA A 178 -16.13 -14.19 -68.05
N GLY A 179 -17.18 -14.28 -67.21
CA GLY A 179 -18.19 -15.36 -67.23
C GLY A 179 -17.75 -16.68 -66.57
N ALA A 180 -16.62 -16.70 -65.86
CA ALA A 180 -16.03 -17.90 -65.27
C ALA A 180 -16.35 -18.14 -63.78
N ARG A 181 -17.16 -17.26 -63.17
CA ARG A 181 -17.60 -17.33 -61.76
C ARG A 181 -19.04 -16.86 -61.61
N THR A 182 -19.65 -17.12 -60.45
CA THR A 182 -21.04 -16.76 -60.13
C THR A 182 -21.11 -15.52 -59.23
N ALA A 183 -22.29 -14.90 -59.13
CA ALA A 183 -22.53 -13.82 -58.17
C ALA A 183 -22.43 -14.30 -56.71
N LEU A 184 -22.71 -15.59 -56.46
CA LEU A 184 -22.54 -16.21 -55.14
C LEU A 184 -21.05 -16.22 -54.73
N ASP A 185 -20.15 -16.53 -55.67
CA ASP A 185 -18.69 -16.50 -55.40
C ASP A 185 -18.24 -15.08 -54.99
N ILE A 186 -18.78 -14.03 -55.62
CA ILE A 186 -18.49 -12.64 -55.24
C ILE A 186 -19.00 -12.36 -53.82
N ALA A 187 -20.28 -12.65 -53.54
CA ALA A 187 -20.88 -12.35 -52.24
C ALA A 187 -20.17 -13.07 -51.08
N GLN A 188 -19.73 -14.31 -51.29
CA GLN A 188 -18.92 -15.05 -50.31
C GLN A 188 -17.57 -14.36 -50.07
N GLN A 189 -16.89 -13.93 -51.14
CA GLN A 189 -15.59 -13.27 -51.01
C GLN A 189 -15.71 -11.85 -50.41
N GLU A 190 -16.79 -11.11 -50.68
CA GLU A 190 -17.09 -9.84 -50.03
C GLU A 190 -17.34 -9.99 -48.53
N THR A 191 -17.99 -11.09 -48.12
CA THR A 191 -18.17 -11.43 -46.71
C THR A 191 -16.82 -11.69 -46.04
N MET A 192 -15.93 -12.45 -46.69
CA MET A 192 -14.58 -12.72 -46.16
C MET A 192 -13.75 -11.44 -46.01
N PHE A 193 -13.78 -10.56 -47.02
CA PHE A 193 -13.11 -9.25 -46.95
C PHE A 193 -13.66 -8.38 -45.81
N SER A 194 -14.99 -8.27 -45.69
CA SER A 194 -15.62 -7.48 -44.63
C SER A 194 -15.30 -8.01 -43.23
N ASN A 195 -15.20 -9.33 -43.07
CA ASN A 195 -14.79 -9.94 -41.80
C ASN A 195 -13.31 -9.65 -41.48
N ALA A 196 -12.42 -9.65 -42.47
CA ALA A 196 -11.03 -9.29 -42.28
C ALA A 196 -10.87 -7.82 -41.90
N GLU A 197 -11.65 -6.92 -42.52
CA GLU A 197 -11.69 -5.49 -42.18
C GLU A 197 -12.15 -5.27 -40.73
N ALA A 198 -13.20 -5.97 -40.31
CA ALA A 198 -13.70 -5.91 -38.94
C ALA A 198 -12.67 -6.41 -37.90
N GLU A 199 -11.92 -7.47 -38.20
CA GLU A 199 -10.87 -8.00 -37.31
C GLU A 199 -9.72 -6.99 -37.14
N VAL A 200 -9.28 -6.34 -38.23
CA VAL A 200 -8.26 -5.29 -38.17
C VAL A 200 -8.72 -4.15 -37.25
N ALA A 201 -9.94 -3.65 -37.44
CA ALA A 201 -10.49 -2.57 -36.61
C ALA A 201 -10.61 -2.99 -35.13
N ALA A 202 -11.00 -4.23 -34.85
CA ALA A 202 -11.08 -4.76 -33.48
C ALA A 202 -9.70 -4.83 -32.81
N LEU A 203 -8.67 -5.27 -33.53
CA LEU A 203 -7.30 -5.33 -33.02
C LEU A 203 -6.69 -3.94 -32.82
N GLU A 204 -6.99 -2.96 -33.68
CA GLU A 204 -6.59 -1.56 -33.49
C GLU A 204 -7.14 -0.99 -32.18
N GLN A 205 -8.43 -1.25 -31.92
CA GLN A 205 -9.05 -0.83 -30.66
C GLN A 205 -8.40 -1.50 -29.45
N GLN A 206 -8.17 -2.81 -29.50
CA GLN A 206 -7.52 -3.55 -28.40
C GLN A 206 -6.10 -3.05 -28.15
N LEU A 207 -5.33 -2.79 -29.21
CA LEU A 207 -3.98 -2.26 -29.12
C LEU A 207 -3.98 -0.88 -28.46
N ALA A 208 -4.87 0.03 -28.86
CA ALA A 208 -5.00 1.35 -28.26
C ALA A 208 -5.35 1.25 -26.76
N LEU A 209 -6.26 0.36 -26.38
CA LEU A 209 -6.61 0.14 -24.97
C LEU A 209 -5.43 -0.39 -24.14
N ALA A 210 -4.68 -1.36 -24.68
CA ALA A 210 -3.51 -1.91 -24.00
C ALA A 210 -2.37 -0.88 -23.86
N GLN A 211 -2.14 -0.05 -24.88
CA GLN A 211 -1.18 1.06 -24.81
C GLN A 211 -1.60 2.11 -23.77
N ASN A 212 -2.88 2.46 -23.72
CA ASN A 212 -3.40 3.39 -22.72
C ASN A 212 -3.22 2.85 -21.29
N ALA A 213 -3.44 1.54 -21.07
CA ALA A 213 -3.21 0.91 -19.78
C ALA A 213 -1.73 0.97 -19.38
N LEU A 214 -0.82 0.66 -20.30
CA LEU A 214 0.62 0.72 -20.06
C LEU A 214 1.09 2.15 -19.76
N ALA A 215 0.57 3.15 -20.47
CA ALA A 215 0.86 4.56 -20.22
C ALA A 215 0.54 4.96 -18.77
N VAL A 216 -0.62 4.55 -18.25
CA VAL A 216 -1.02 4.83 -16.87
C VAL A 216 -0.09 4.13 -15.87
N LEU A 217 0.29 2.88 -16.12
CA LEU A 217 1.21 2.14 -15.27
C LEU A 217 2.59 2.81 -15.16
N ILE A 218 3.07 3.44 -16.23
CA ILE A 218 4.36 4.16 -16.23
C ILE A 218 4.23 5.64 -15.81
N GLY A 219 3.02 6.12 -15.49
CA GLY A 219 2.78 7.50 -15.05
C GLY A 219 2.69 8.54 -16.17
N GLU A 220 2.45 8.13 -17.42
CA GLU A 220 2.32 9.04 -18.56
C GLU A 220 0.87 9.25 -19.04
N PRO A 221 0.55 10.42 -19.63
CA PRO A 221 -0.69 10.62 -20.36
C PRO A 221 -0.79 9.67 -21.56
N PRO A 222 -1.91 8.94 -21.74
CA PRO A 222 -2.05 7.98 -22.84
C PRO A 222 -1.86 8.55 -24.25
N GLN A 223 -2.15 9.84 -24.45
CA GLN A 223 -2.10 10.49 -25.77
C GLN A 223 -0.70 10.62 -26.35
N THR A 224 0.35 10.59 -25.50
CA THR A 224 1.75 10.77 -25.92
C THR A 224 2.54 9.48 -25.92
N PHE A 225 1.94 8.39 -25.44
CA PHE A 225 2.62 7.13 -25.24
C PHE A 225 2.41 6.18 -26.41
N SER A 226 3.49 5.54 -26.84
CA SER A 226 3.42 4.41 -27.77
C SER A 226 4.60 3.48 -27.53
N VAL A 227 4.35 2.19 -27.60
CA VAL A 227 5.41 1.19 -27.63
C VAL A 227 6.03 1.22 -29.02
N SER A 228 7.34 1.21 -29.13
CA SER A 228 8.10 1.16 -30.39
C SER A 228 8.32 -0.28 -30.87
N GLY A 229 8.59 -1.21 -29.95
CA GLY A 229 8.82 -2.62 -30.24
C GLY A 229 7.66 -3.27 -31.00
N SER A 230 7.98 -4.02 -32.05
CA SER A 230 7.01 -4.52 -33.02
C SER A 230 6.77 -6.03 -32.93
N ALA A 231 7.65 -6.82 -32.32
CA ALA A 231 7.56 -8.27 -32.36
C ALA A 231 8.10 -8.98 -31.10
N LEU A 232 7.55 -10.17 -30.83
CA LEU A 232 7.87 -11.05 -29.70
C LEU A 232 9.13 -11.88 -29.93
N ASP A 233 9.64 -11.92 -31.16
CA ASP A 233 10.80 -12.71 -31.61
C ASP A 233 12.13 -12.31 -30.96
N HIS A 234 12.24 -11.07 -30.47
CA HIS A 234 13.41 -10.59 -29.74
C HIS A 234 13.33 -10.77 -28.22
N VAL A 235 12.24 -11.35 -27.70
CA VAL A 235 12.06 -11.62 -26.27
C VAL A 235 12.65 -12.98 -25.91
N SER A 236 13.57 -12.99 -24.94
CA SER A 236 14.10 -14.24 -24.38
C SER A 236 13.17 -14.77 -23.29
N ILE A 237 12.92 -16.08 -23.26
CA ILE A 237 12.19 -16.70 -22.15
C ILE A 237 13.21 -17.15 -21.11
N PRO A 238 13.21 -16.56 -19.90
CA PRO A 238 14.14 -16.97 -18.86
C PRO A 238 13.86 -18.40 -18.38
N ALA A 239 14.91 -19.13 -18.04
CA ALA A 239 14.78 -20.42 -17.37
C ALA A 239 14.36 -20.18 -15.91
N MET A 240 13.20 -20.71 -15.51
CA MET A 240 12.76 -20.65 -14.12
C MET A 240 13.58 -21.63 -13.28
N ALA A 241 14.25 -21.13 -12.24
CA ALA A 241 14.88 -22.00 -11.25
C ALA A 241 13.79 -22.66 -10.40
N ALA A 242 13.82 -23.99 -10.29
CA ALA A 242 12.96 -24.71 -9.36
C ALA A 242 13.36 -24.35 -7.92
N ALA A 243 12.57 -23.50 -7.27
CA ALA A 243 12.72 -23.17 -5.87
C ALA A 243 11.63 -23.87 -5.05
N GLN A 244 11.98 -24.31 -3.85
CA GLN A 244 10.98 -24.89 -2.94
C GLN A 244 10.00 -23.79 -2.52
N PRO A 245 8.67 -24.01 -2.60
CA PRO A 245 7.68 -22.99 -2.28
C PRO A 245 7.88 -22.36 -0.89
N SER A 246 8.32 -23.14 0.10
CA SER A 246 8.60 -22.64 1.46
C SER A 246 9.65 -21.54 1.52
N ASP A 247 10.72 -21.65 0.72
CA ASP A 247 11.83 -20.69 0.73
C ASP A 247 11.44 -19.37 0.02
N LEU A 248 10.45 -19.44 -0.88
CA LEU A 248 9.88 -18.28 -1.56
C LEU A 248 8.92 -17.48 -0.65
N LEU A 249 8.26 -18.13 0.30
CA LEU A 249 7.29 -17.49 1.19
C LEU A 249 7.93 -16.59 2.24
N GLU A 250 9.09 -16.96 2.78
CA GLU A 250 9.79 -16.10 3.77
C GLU A 250 10.24 -14.75 3.18
N ARG A 251 10.32 -14.68 1.84
CA ARG A 251 10.78 -13.51 1.09
C ARG A 251 9.65 -12.59 0.63
N ARG A 252 8.39 -13.01 0.80
CA ARG A 252 7.22 -12.33 0.25
C ARG A 252 6.85 -11.09 1.10
N PRO A 253 6.92 -9.87 0.54
CA PRO A 253 6.64 -8.66 1.32
C PRO A 253 5.17 -8.57 1.77
N ASP A 254 4.22 -9.19 1.08
CA ASP A 254 2.82 -9.24 1.52
C ASP A 254 2.63 -10.04 2.82
N ILE A 255 3.36 -11.15 2.97
CA ILE A 255 3.36 -11.94 4.21
C ILE A 255 4.02 -11.15 5.35
N GLN A 256 5.18 -10.54 5.08
CA GLN A 256 5.89 -9.70 6.06
C GLN A 256 5.04 -8.49 6.49
N SER A 257 4.29 -7.88 5.56
CA SER A 257 3.34 -6.81 5.87
C SER A 257 2.25 -7.28 6.83
N MET A 258 1.69 -8.47 6.58
CA MET A 258 0.64 -9.04 7.43
C MET A 258 1.16 -9.45 8.81
N GLU A 259 2.37 -10.01 8.89
CA GLU A 259 3.04 -10.32 10.15
C GLU A 259 3.27 -9.06 11.00
N ALA A 260 3.81 -7.99 10.40
CA ALA A 260 3.98 -6.72 11.10
C ALA A 260 2.64 -6.14 11.59
N ARG A 261 1.53 -6.29 10.84
CA ARG A 261 0.18 -5.91 11.33
C ARG A 261 -0.26 -6.75 12.53
N LEU A 262 0.05 -8.04 12.55
CA LEU A 262 -0.22 -8.91 13.70
C LEU A 262 0.62 -8.47 14.92
N MET A 263 1.88 -8.09 14.71
CA MET A 263 2.74 -7.55 15.78
C MET A 263 2.25 -6.19 16.29
N GLU A 264 1.76 -5.30 15.42
CA GLU A 264 1.06 -4.05 15.79
C GLU A 264 -0.09 -4.36 16.76
N ALA A 265 -0.97 -5.30 16.40
CA ALA A 265 -2.11 -5.67 17.24
C ALA A 265 -1.72 -6.36 18.56
N ASN A 266 -0.60 -7.10 18.58
CA ASN A 266 -0.05 -7.64 19.83
C ASN A 266 0.41 -6.52 20.77
N ALA A 267 1.06 -5.48 20.24
CA ALA A 267 1.50 -4.33 21.02
C ALA A 267 0.30 -3.50 21.56
N ASP A 268 -0.77 -3.36 20.78
CA ASP A 268 -2.04 -2.75 21.22
C ASP A 268 -2.62 -3.43 22.48
N ILE A 269 -2.51 -4.76 22.59
CA ILE A 269 -2.94 -5.50 23.79
C ILE A 269 -2.12 -5.05 25.02
N GLY A 270 -0.82 -4.85 24.86
CA GLY A 270 0.07 -4.33 25.91
C GLY A 270 -0.40 -2.98 26.42
N ALA A 271 -0.65 -2.03 25.51
CA ALA A 271 -1.16 -0.71 25.86
C ALA A 271 -2.54 -0.77 26.54
N ALA A 272 -3.45 -1.61 26.04
CA ALA A 272 -4.79 -1.78 26.63
C ALA A 272 -4.75 -2.41 28.03
N ARG A 273 -3.82 -3.34 28.29
CA ARG A 273 -3.61 -3.93 29.62
C ARG A 273 -2.98 -2.93 30.59
N ALA A 274 -2.03 -2.13 30.13
CA ALA A 274 -1.38 -1.10 30.95
C ALA A 274 -2.38 -0.06 31.48
N ALA A 275 -3.46 0.20 30.75
CA ALA A 275 -4.54 1.12 31.17
C ALA A 275 -5.31 0.68 32.44
N PHE A 276 -5.12 -0.55 32.94
CA PHE A 276 -5.65 -0.99 34.24
C PHE A 276 -4.80 -0.54 35.43
N PHE A 277 -3.56 -0.13 35.19
CA PHE A 277 -2.62 0.23 36.23
C PHE A 277 -2.62 1.75 36.50
N PRO A 278 -2.10 2.19 37.66
CA PRO A 278 -1.98 3.60 37.96
C PRO A 278 -1.03 4.31 36.99
N SER A 279 -1.39 5.51 36.55
CA SER A 279 -0.47 6.43 35.87
C SER A 279 0.25 7.30 36.91
N VAL A 280 1.53 7.59 36.67
CA VAL A 280 2.34 8.44 37.54
C VAL A 280 2.82 9.63 36.72
N ASN A 281 2.36 10.83 37.07
CA ASN A 281 2.75 12.07 36.40
C ASN A 281 3.61 12.93 37.31
N ILE A 282 4.66 13.49 36.77
CA ILE A 282 5.53 14.47 37.43
C ILE A 282 5.50 15.74 36.59
N GLY A 283 5.33 16.89 37.24
CA GLY A 283 5.35 18.17 36.54
C GLY A 283 5.85 19.30 37.39
N THR A 284 6.32 20.34 36.72
CA THR A 284 6.70 21.61 37.31
C THR A 284 5.91 22.71 36.64
N ASP A 285 5.33 23.62 37.42
CA ASP A 285 4.58 24.75 36.89
C ASP A 285 5.13 26.07 37.43
N LEU A 286 5.31 27.03 36.54
CA LEU A 286 5.62 28.43 36.83
C LEU A 286 4.37 29.26 36.58
N LEU A 287 3.73 29.71 37.66
CA LEU A 287 2.68 30.70 37.63
C LEU A 287 3.30 32.09 37.66
N LEU A 288 2.94 32.91 36.68
CA LEU A 288 3.28 34.32 36.55
C LEU A 288 2.00 35.13 36.71
N ALA A 289 1.95 35.97 37.73
CA ALA A 289 0.82 36.86 37.97
C ALA A 289 1.21 38.31 37.69
N ALA A 290 0.23 39.14 37.32
CA ALA A 290 0.41 40.59 37.18
C ALA A 290 1.00 41.24 38.45
N ASN A 291 0.71 40.66 39.62
CA ASN A 291 1.43 40.96 40.86
C ASN A 291 2.61 39.98 41.04
N PRO A 292 3.88 40.44 41.01
CA PRO A 292 5.05 39.57 41.13
C PRO A 292 5.07 38.74 42.42
N SER A 293 4.49 39.23 43.52
CA SER A 293 4.44 38.48 44.78
C SER A 293 3.48 37.28 44.74
N ALA A 294 2.62 37.20 43.72
CA ALA A 294 1.72 36.08 43.48
C ALA A 294 2.27 35.09 42.44
N SER A 295 3.48 35.31 41.93
CA SER A 295 4.15 34.35 41.05
C SER A 295 4.78 33.22 41.88
N ALA A 296 4.71 31.98 41.39
CA ALA A 296 5.15 30.80 42.12
C ALA A 296 5.74 29.74 41.18
N LEU A 297 6.76 29.02 41.64
CA LEU A 297 7.25 27.80 41.03
C LEU A 297 6.83 26.62 41.89
N SER A 298 6.20 25.61 41.28
CA SER A 298 5.79 24.39 41.95
C SER A 298 6.42 23.16 41.28
N LEU A 299 6.62 22.11 42.08
CA LEU A 299 6.93 20.75 41.62
C LEU A 299 5.86 19.84 42.23
N ALA A 300 5.14 19.11 41.39
CA ALA A 300 4.07 18.23 41.81
C ALA A 300 4.24 16.84 41.19
N SER A 301 3.81 15.82 41.93
CA SER A 301 3.67 14.47 41.43
C SER A 301 2.26 13.98 41.74
N SER A 302 1.62 13.32 40.77
CA SER A 302 0.28 12.75 40.93
C SER A 302 0.27 11.28 40.53
N ILE A 303 -0.53 10.49 41.23
CA ILE A 303 -0.77 9.08 40.91
C ILE A 303 -2.27 8.91 40.73
N ILE A 304 -2.71 8.44 39.56
CA ILE A 304 -4.12 8.25 39.23
C ILE A 304 -4.35 6.78 38.90
N ALA A 305 -5.11 6.10 39.76
CA ALA A 305 -5.46 4.69 39.60
C ALA A 305 -6.95 4.54 39.23
N PRO A 306 -7.29 3.84 38.14
CA PRO A 306 -8.67 3.54 37.83
C PRO A 306 -9.23 2.48 38.80
N ILE A 307 -10.31 2.79 39.52
CA ILE A 307 -10.96 1.84 40.44
C ILE A 307 -12.20 1.21 39.79
N PHE A 308 -13.05 2.03 39.18
CA PHE A 308 -14.27 1.58 38.50
C PHE A 308 -14.50 2.39 37.23
N GLN A 309 -14.72 1.69 36.12
CA GLN A 309 -14.97 2.30 34.81
C GLN A 309 -16.12 1.66 34.03
N GLY A 310 -17.06 0.98 34.71
CA GLY A 310 -18.25 0.40 34.07
C GLY A 310 -17.94 -0.58 32.91
N GLY A 311 -16.86 -1.36 33.01
CA GLY A 311 -16.46 -2.33 31.97
C GLY A 311 -15.68 -1.73 30.78
N ARG A 312 -15.41 -0.41 30.76
CA ARG A 312 -14.71 0.26 29.65
C ARG A 312 -13.34 -0.36 29.32
N LEU A 313 -12.53 -0.61 30.36
CA LEU A 313 -11.17 -1.14 30.17
C LEU A 313 -11.20 -2.61 29.70
N GLU A 314 -12.09 -3.42 30.26
CA GLU A 314 -12.30 -4.81 29.87
C GLU A 314 -12.80 -4.90 28.42
N GLY A 315 -13.79 -4.08 28.06
CA GLY A 315 -14.28 -3.97 26.70
C GLY A 315 -13.19 -3.59 25.70
N ASN A 316 -12.28 -2.67 26.06
CA ASN A 316 -11.17 -2.30 25.20
C ASN A 316 -10.16 -3.44 25.02
N VAL A 317 -9.78 -4.14 26.10
CA VAL A 317 -8.89 -5.32 26.00
C VAL A 317 -9.52 -6.41 25.14
N ASN A 318 -10.81 -6.69 25.33
CA ASN A 318 -11.54 -7.66 24.53
C ASN A 318 -11.57 -7.26 23.05
N ARG A 319 -11.78 -5.97 22.74
CA ARG A 319 -11.76 -5.43 21.37
C ARG A 319 -10.40 -5.60 20.69
N VAL A 320 -9.30 -5.20 21.35
CA VAL A 320 -7.95 -5.33 20.74
C VAL A 320 -7.49 -6.78 20.67
N THR A 321 -7.88 -7.62 21.64
CA THR A 321 -7.63 -9.07 21.59
C THR A 321 -8.38 -9.74 20.43
N ALA A 322 -9.63 -9.35 20.18
CA ALA A 322 -10.39 -9.83 19.03
C ALA A 322 -9.75 -9.42 17.70
N ARG A 323 -9.28 -8.16 17.59
CA ARG A 323 -8.53 -7.66 16.42
C ARG A 323 -7.24 -8.47 16.17
N GLN A 324 -6.51 -8.81 17.22
CA GLN A 324 -5.31 -9.64 17.10
C GLN A 324 -5.64 -11.05 16.57
N LYS A 325 -6.72 -11.66 17.07
CA LYS A 325 -7.18 -12.97 16.59
C LYS A 325 -7.63 -12.91 15.12
N GLU A 326 -8.36 -11.87 14.74
CA GLU A 326 -8.74 -11.62 13.34
C GLU A 326 -7.50 -11.56 12.43
N LEU A 327 -6.47 -10.79 12.84
CA LEU A 327 -5.24 -10.68 12.09
C LEU A 327 -4.44 -11.99 12.03
N ALA A 328 -4.53 -12.84 13.06
CA ALA A 328 -3.92 -14.17 13.03
C ALA A 328 -4.59 -15.09 11.99
N GLU A 329 -5.91 -15.01 11.81
CA GLU A 329 -6.62 -15.72 10.74
C GLU A 329 -6.29 -15.15 9.36
N ASN A 330 -6.22 -13.81 9.23
CA ASN A 330 -5.83 -13.16 7.98
C ASN A 330 -4.38 -13.49 7.57
N TYR A 331 -3.47 -13.63 8.53
CA TYR A 331 -2.11 -14.10 8.30
C TYR A 331 -2.10 -15.53 7.74
N GLN A 332 -2.83 -16.45 8.37
CA GLN A 332 -2.97 -17.82 7.87
C GLN A 332 -3.53 -17.85 6.45
N GLN A 333 -4.56 -17.06 6.16
CA GLN A 333 -5.14 -16.96 4.82
C GLN A 333 -4.12 -16.41 3.80
N THR A 334 -3.34 -15.40 4.16
CA THR A 334 -2.30 -14.82 3.29
C THR A 334 -1.26 -15.87 2.92
N VAL A 335 -0.81 -16.65 3.90
CA VAL A 335 0.13 -17.76 3.68
C VAL A 335 -0.49 -18.83 2.76
N LEU A 336 -1.75 -19.21 2.96
CA LEU A 336 -2.43 -20.20 2.10
C LEU A 336 -2.58 -19.72 0.65
N VAL A 337 -2.92 -18.45 0.44
CA VAL A 337 -3.01 -17.86 -0.90
C VAL A 337 -1.65 -17.85 -1.57
N ALA A 338 -0.60 -17.47 -0.84
CA ALA A 338 0.75 -17.44 -1.37
C ALA A 338 1.27 -18.84 -1.74
N PHE A 339 0.95 -19.88 -0.95
CA PHE A 339 1.21 -21.27 -1.30
C PHE A 339 0.51 -21.68 -2.60
N ARG A 340 -0.78 -21.36 -2.72
CA ARG A 340 -1.57 -21.67 -3.92
C ARG A 340 -0.97 -20.99 -5.16
N GLU A 341 -0.62 -19.71 -5.07
CA GLU A 341 -0.02 -18.97 -6.18
C GLU A 341 1.33 -19.56 -6.62
N ALA A 342 2.16 -20.02 -5.67
CA ALA A 342 3.41 -20.69 -5.99
C ALA A 342 3.20 -22.05 -6.68
N GLU A 343 2.22 -22.84 -6.21
CA GLU A 343 1.88 -24.12 -6.82
C GLU A 343 1.27 -23.93 -8.22
N ASP A 344 0.33 -23.01 -8.37
CA ASP A 344 -0.31 -22.66 -9.65
C ASP A 344 0.73 -22.17 -10.67
N ALA A 345 1.81 -21.51 -10.24
CA ALA A 345 2.89 -21.04 -11.12
C ALA A 345 3.89 -22.14 -11.54
N LEU A 346 3.98 -23.24 -10.77
CA LEU A 346 4.87 -24.37 -11.05
C LEU A 346 4.20 -25.51 -11.85
N THR A 347 2.87 -25.49 -11.95
CA THR A 347 2.06 -26.50 -12.64
C THR A 347 1.72 -26.11 -14.07
#